data_AF-A0A7C3WHM9-F1
#
_entry.id   AF-A0A7C3WHM9-F1
#
_cell.length_a   1.000
_cell.length_b   1.000
_cell.length_c   1.000
_cell.angle_alpha   90.00
_cell.angle_beta   90.00
_cell.angle_gamma   90.00
#
_symmetry.space_group_name_H-M   'P 1'
#
loop_
_entity.id
_entity.type
_entity.pdbx_description
1 polymer ?
#
loop_
_entity_poly.entity_id
_entity_poly.type
_entity_poly.pdbx_seq_one_letter_code
_entity_poly.pdbx_strand_id
1 'polypeptide(L)'
;MKIKEIKSGMSNISVEGKITEISETRDVQTKYGRRSVADATLEDETGIIKLSLWEDQIDSVSVGDKVSISGAFVTQFRDKLQLSIPRSGKIEVLKS
;
A
#
# COMPACT_ATOMS: atom_id res chain seq x y z
N MET A 1 11.01 -5.07 -7.00
CA MET A 1 11.93 -4.74 -5.88
C MET A 1 11.48 -5.52 -4.66
N LYS A 2 12.41 -5.94 -3.79
CA LYS A 2 12.07 -6.78 -2.63
C LYS A 2 11.61 -5.92 -1.45
N ILE A 3 10.62 -6.38 -0.70
CA ILE A 3 10.10 -5.67 0.48
C ILE A 3 11.19 -5.41 1.51
N LYS A 4 12.07 -6.39 1.73
CA LYS A 4 13.17 -6.29 2.70
C LYS A 4 14.19 -5.17 2.39
N GLU A 5 14.26 -4.72 1.15
CA GLU A 5 15.22 -3.68 0.71
C GLU A 5 14.65 -2.26 0.84
N ILE A 6 13.36 -2.16 1.17
CA ILE A 6 12.65 -0.89 1.29
C ILE A 6 13.12 -0.15 2.55
N LYS A 7 13.55 1.09 2.36
CA LYS A 7 14.00 1.98 3.45
C LYS A 7 13.21 3.29 3.45
N SER A 8 13.06 3.88 4.62
CA SER A 8 12.48 5.23 4.79
C SER A 8 13.14 6.23 3.84
N GLY A 9 12.33 6.99 3.11
CA GLY A 9 12.79 8.00 2.16
C GLY A 9 12.97 7.51 0.72
N MET A 10 12.76 6.22 0.44
CA MET A 10 12.68 5.73 -0.94
C MET A 10 11.33 6.11 -1.57
N SER A 11 11.40 6.59 -2.81
CA SER A 11 10.27 6.93 -3.67
C SER A 11 10.39 6.18 -4.99
N ASN A 12 9.27 6.05 -5.71
CA ASN A 12 9.21 5.35 -7.00
C ASN A 12 9.57 3.86 -6.92
N ILE A 13 9.11 3.19 -5.86
CA ILE A 13 9.34 1.78 -5.60
C ILE A 13 8.30 0.96 -6.37
N SER A 14 8.76 -0.11 -7.01
CA SER A 14 7.88 -1.10 -7.64
C SER A 14 8.00 -2.44 -6.93
N VAL A 15 6.91 -2.90 -6.33
CA VAL A 15 6.83 -4.16 -5.57
C VAL A 15 5.65 -4.97 -6.04
N GLU A 16 5.81 -6.27 -6.01
CA GLU A 16 4.77 -7.24 -6.30
C GLU A 16 4.59 -8.09 -5.06
N GLY A 17 3.34 -8.42 -4.75
CA GLY A 17 3.04 -9.21 -3.56
C GLY A 17 1.59 -9.64 -3.54
N LYS A 18 1.24 -10.43 -2.55
CA LYS A 18 -0.12 -10.88 -2.29
C LYS A 18 -0.69 -10.13 -1.10
N ILE A 19 -1.92 -9.67 -1.21
CA ILE A 19 -2.64 -9.10 -0.09
C ILE A 19 -3.06 -10.24 0.83
N THR A 20 -2.50 -10.31 2.03
CA THR A 20 -2.85 -11.34 3.02
C THR A 20 -3.92 -10.86 3.99
N GLU A 21 -4.00 -9.55 4.20
CA GLU A 21 -4.96 -8.93 5.12
C GLU A 21 -5.28 -7.51 4.66
N ILE A 22 -6.52 -7.08 4.85
CA ILE A 22 -6.93 -5.68 4.69
C ILE A 22 -7.55 -5.25 6.02
N SER A 23 -6.95 -4.26 6.65
CA SER A 23 -7.51 -3.64 7.85
C SER A 23 -8.73 -2.80 7.50
N GLU A 24 -9.57 -2.60 8.50
CA GLU A 24 -10.74 -1.73 8.46
C GLU A 24 -10.42 -0.32 7.93
N THR A 25 -11.28 0.13 7.01
CA THR A 25 -11.21 1.48 6.44
C THR A 25 -11.43 2.53 7.52
N ARG A 26 -10.55 3.54 7.55
CA ARG A 26 -10.52 4.62 8.52
C ARG A 26 -10.74 5.94 7.82
N ASP A 27 -11.66 6.74 8.30
CA ASP A 27 -11.85 8.09 7.80
C ASP A 27 -10.90 9.07 8.50
N VAL A 28 -9.95 9.61 7.75
CA VAL A 28 -9.02 10.66 8.20
C VAL A 28 -9.53 12.03 7.75
N GLN A 29 -9.54 12.98 8.68
CA GLN A 29 -9.87 14.37 8.37
C GLN A 29 -8.61 15.10 7.90
N THR A 30 -8.54 15.38 6.60
CA THR A 30 -7.46 16.16 5.99
C THR A 30 -7.87 17.62 5.85
N LYS A 31 -6.91 18.52 5.59
CA LYS A 31 -7.17 19.94 5.27
C LYS A 31 -8.12 20.15 4.08
N TYR A 32 -8.29 19.13 3.23
CA TYR A 32 -9.12 19.16 2.03
C TYR A 32 -10.46 18.43 2.18
N GLY A 33 -10.75 17.86 3.35
CA GLY A 33 -11.97 17.09 3.63
C GLY A 33 -11.71 15.74 4.30
N ARG A 34 -12.78 14.99 4.57
CA ARG A 34 -12.70 13.61 5.03
C ARG A 34 -12.25 12.72 3.87
N ARG A 35 -11.24 11.89 4.10
CA ARG A 35 -10.79 10.86 3.16
C ARG A 35 -10.72 9.52 3.87
N SER A 36 -11.05 8.47 3.16
CA SER A 36 -10.97 7.11 3.68
C SER A 36 -9.60 6.51 3.35
N VAL A 37 -8.96 5.90 4.34
CA VAL A 37 -7.68 5.20 4.22
C VAL A 37 -7.79 3.81 4.84
N ALA A 38 -7.27 2.79 4.18
CA ALA A 38 -7.19 1.43 4.73
C ALA A 38 -5.74 0.95 4.73
N ASP A 39 -5.35 0.21 5.76
CA ASP A 39 -4.04 -0.44 5.82
C ASP A 39 -4.19 -1.86 5.27
N ALA A 40 -3.53 -2.20 4.17
CA ALA A 40 -3.42 -3.58 3.70
C ALA A 40 -2.04 -4.17 4.03
N THR A 41 -2.01 -5.45 4.33
CA THR A 41 -0.76 -6.21 4.50
C THR A 41 -0.43 -6.86 3.17
N LEU A 42 0.68 -6.42 2.59
CA LEU A 42 1.26 -7.00 1.40
C LEU A 42 2.38 -7.95 1.84
N GLU A 43 2.27 -9.20 1.43
CA GLU A 43 3.27 -10.23 1.63
C GLU A 43 3.96 -10.57 0.32
N ASP A 44 5.29 -10.63 0.36
CA ASP A 44 6.14 -11.09 -0.73
C ASP A 44 7.08 -12.17 -0.20
N GLU A 45 7.83 -12.84 -1.08
CA GLU A 45 8.84 -13.86 -0.75
C GLU A 45 9.91 -13.35 0.23
N THR A 46 10.03 -12.03 0.39
CA THR A 46 11.10 -11.39 1.14
C THR A 46 10.68 -10.85 2.49
N GLY A 47 9.37 -10.74 2.74
CA GLY A 47 8.81 -10.23 3.97
C GLY A 47 7.40 -9.68 3.79
N ILE A 48 6.94 -8.97 4.82
CA ILE A 48 5.62 -8.35 4.89
C ILE A 48 5.76 -6.84 5.07
N ILE A 49 4.90 -6.06 4.42
CA ILE A 49 4.83 -4.61 4.59
C ILE A 49 3.39 -4.13 4.61
N LYS A 50 3.17 -3.03 5.35
CA LYS A 50 1.88 -2.34 5.35
C LYS A 50 1.80 -1.39 4.16
N LEU A 51 0.67 -1.40 3.48
CA LEU A 51 0.32 -0.56 2.35
C LEU A 51 -0.90 0.28 2.72
N SER A 52 -0.77 1.60 2.69
CA SER A 52 -1.90 2.51 2.91
C SER A 52 -2.60 2.76 1.57
N LEU A 53 -3.83 2.27 1.48
CA LEU A 53 -4.74 2.41 0.35
C LEU A 53 -5.67 3.58 0.61
N TRP A 54 -5.92 4.41 -0.40
CA TRP A 54 -6.75 5.60 -0.28
C TRP A 54 -8.00 5.48 -1.14
N GLU A 55 -9.15 5.81 -0.56
CA GLU A 55 -10.45 5.93 -1.24
C GLU A 55 -10.71 4.78 -2.23
N ASP A 56 -10.68 5.06 -3.53
CA ASP A 56 -10.93 4.11 -4.63
C ASP A 56 -9.95 2.93 -4.66
N GLN A 57 -8.71 3.12 -4.18
CA GLN A 57 -7.73 2.03 -4.13
C GLN A 57 -8.12 0.91 -3.16
N ILE A 58 -8.93 1.22 -2.15
CA ILE A 58 -9.39 0.26 -1.14
C ILE A 58 -10.34 -0.74 -1.79
N ASP A 59 -11.26 -0.26 -2.64
CA ASP A 59 -12.24 -1.08 -3.35
C ASP A 59 -11.60 -1.87 -4.50
N SER A 60 -10.51 -1.35 -5.07
CA SER A 60 -9.78 -1.99 -6.16
C SER A 60 -9.07 -3.29 -5.77
N VAL A 61 -8.74 -3.49 -4.48
CA VAL A 61 -7.99 -4.65 -4.01
C VAL A 61 -8.79 -5.52 -3.04
N SER A 62 -8.46 -6.80 -2.97
CA SER A 62 -9.14 -7.75 -2.07
C SER A 62 -8.14 -8.66 -1.37
N VAL A 63 -8.53 -9.19 -0.22
CA VAL A 63 -7.72 -10.18 0.50
C VAL A 63 -7.59 -11.43 -0.35
N GLY A 64 -6.35 -11.89 -0.55
CA GLY A 64 -6.03 -13.05 -1.39
C GLY A 64 -5.65 -12.70 -2.83
N ASP A 65 -5.89 -11.46 -3.28
CA ASP A 65 -5.48 -11.02 -4.60
C ASP A 65 -3.99 -10.72 -4.66
N LYS A 66 -3.38 -10.98 -5.81
CA LYS A 66 -1.98 -10.64 -6.07
C LYS A 66 -1.95 -9.26 -6.72
N VAL A 67 -1.17 -8.34 -6.19
CA VAL A 67 -1.11 -6.96 -6.69
C VAL A 67 0.32 -6.58 -7.05
N SER A 68 0.44 -5.85 -8.14
CA SER A 68 1.66 -5.18 -8.58
C SER A 68 1.51 -3.70 -8.34
N ILE A 69 2.41 -3.14 -7.54
CA ILE A 69 2.41 -1.74 -7.16
C ILE A 69 3.62 -1.10 -7.82
N SER A 70 3.41 -0.03 -8.56
CA SER A 70 4.45 0.74 -9.24
C SER A 70 4.41 2.19 -8.80
N GLY A 71 5.57 2.76 -8.48
CA GLY A 71 5.65 4.17 -8.09
C GLY A 71 5.26 4.46 -6.64
N ALA A 72 5.26 3.47 -5.75
CA ALA A 72 5.01 3.67 -4.33
C ALA A 72 6.15 4.44 -3.64
N PHE A 73 5.84 5.06 -2.50
CA PHE A 73 6.84 5.68 -1.64
C PHE A 73 6.70 5.19 -0.19
N VAL A 74 7.83 5.18 0.51
CA VAL A 74 7.86 4.82 1.92
C VAL A 74 7.52 6.04 2.74
N THR A 75 6.47 5.92 3.54
CA THR A 75 6.13 6.89 4.56
C THR A 75 6.26 6.25 5.94
N GLN A 76 6.58 7.07 6.93
CA GLN A 76 6.68 6.62 8.32
C GLN A 76 5.51 7.22 9.08
N PHE A 77 4.62 6.37 9.57
CA PHE A 77 3.49 6.80 10.39
C PHE A 77 3.61 6.16 11.77
N ARG A 78 3.72 6.98 12.81
CA ARG A 78 3.84 6.55 14.22
C ARG A 78 4.91 5.45 14.41
N ASP A 79 6.13 5.73 13.98
CA ASP A 79 7.27 4.80 14.05
C ASP A 79 7.16 3.49 13.25
N LYS A 80 6.10 3.34 12.45
CA LYS A 80 5.94 2.20 11.54
C LYS A 80 6.14 2.62 10.10
N LEU A 81 6.96 1.88 9.38
CA LEU A 81 7.12 2.04 7.94
C LEU A 81 5.87 1.49 7.24
N GLN A 82 5.34 2.28 6.32
CA GLN A 82 4.22 1.93 5.48
C GLN A 82 4.46 2.45 4.07
N LEU A 83 3.98 1.72 3.08
CA LEU A 83 3.99 2.14 1.69
C LEU A 83 2.72 2.93 1.41
N SER A 84 2.86 4.10 0.81
CA SER A 84 1.73 4.83 0.24
C SER A 84 1.93 4.96 -1.26
N ILE A 85 0.82 4.90 -1.98
CA ILE A 85 0.80 5.07 -3.42
C ILE A 85 0.44 6.53 -3.69
N PRO A 86 1.32 7.31 -4.33
CA PRO A 86 0.99 8.69 -4.69
C PRO A 86 0.02 8.67 -5.87
N ARG A 87 -0.54 9.83 -6.22
CA ARG A 87 -1.41 9.96 -7.40
C ARG A 87 -0.74 9.51 -8.72
N SER A 88 0.59 9.56 -8.79
CA SER A 88 1.37 9.07 -9.92
C SER A 88 1.67 7.57 -9.87
N GLY A 89 1.42 6.90 -8.75
CA GLY A 89 1.61 5.47 -8.62
C GLY A 89 0.46 4.70 -9.27
N LYS A 90 0.75 3.47 -9.67
CA LYS A 90 -0.23 2.52 -10.20
C LYS A 90 -0.30 1.30 -9.32
N ILE A 91 -1.51 0.80 -9.13
CA ILE A 91 -1.78 -0.50 -8.54
C ILE A 91 -2.51 -1.34 -9.59
N GLU A 92 -1.98 -2.52 -9.88
CA GLU A 92 -2.57 -3.47 -10.81
C GLU A 92 -2.83 -4.77 -10.08
N VAL A 93 -4.08 -5.21 -10.09
CA VAL A 93 -4.46 -6.51 -9.52
C VAL A 93 -4.23 -7.59 -10.57
N LEU A 94 -3.25 -8.45 -10.29
CA LEU A 94 -2.91 -9.64 -11.07
C LEU A 94 -3.91 -10.75 -10.69
N LYS A 95 -5.13 -10.65 -11.22
CA LYS A 95 -6.10 -11.76 -11.17
C LYS A 95 -5.65 -12.85 -12.12
N SER A 96 -5.56 -14.09 -11.62
CA SER A 96 -5.26 -15.28 -12.43
C SER A 96 -6.41 -16.26 -12.43
#